data_AF-A0A0W0GE69-F1
#
_entry.id   AF-A0A0W0GE69-F1
#
_cell.length_a   1.000
_cell.length_b   1.000
_cell.length_c   1.000
_cell.angle_alpha   90.00
_cell.angle_beta   90.00
_cell.angle_gamma   90.00
#
_symmetry.space_group_name_H-M   'P 1'
#
loop_
_entity.id
_entity.type
_entity.pdbx_description
1 polymer ?
#
loop_
_entity_poly.entity_id
_entity_poly.type
_entity_poly.pdbx_seq_one_letter_code
_entity_poly.pdbx_strand_id
1 'polypeptide(L)'
;MRFNKSFVLSVLVLCTHPVIAAPSPAWAKYATHRSMIVGNGLELEYYQPRSEFQTYGDGIAMQNPQSFTNPEGLKSNTLKWIQNRLGLAEGSLAWQSGWSTDGVSCGYVNQVHNGIPLVNAVGNIVFRGDNVVSFGHSFIDTTKIKFAPSRPTVKPFDAISTAEVALRGTYAGVEPTLRYLARSDGSAALVHTVHIQNKRAGTSYAAYVDAHNGEILSAVDFVSHARFTALPIQKATLNDGLEIINNPENPVASRKGWTNGVSTTGNNAIARHGNAFTQGNLLGRQLSFDSRYNIALDPTVPANADAATTNAFVLANTFHDFTYIYGFTEEKFNFQFDNFERNGRKGDPVVLTVQDPSGFNNAFFTTLPDGNPSFCNLFIFDMVTGPRRDSAMENAVVIHEFAHGLVERLTGGGTAVCLQTAEASGLNEGWADAVADWTQQTSEQTKDFIIGQFVSGKPQGLRTKPYSVNENVNNLKYSDVRLRSEEHDLGEVWANMLHNVYAALVSKYGFSKTAMRNSSGRGGNVMFMHLLIDALSYQPCNPTFRTARNAIIQADIVRYGGVNGCLLWSVFARKGLGVGATDDYRDNFNIPRNCISTLFGTFGSGKNPLS
;
A
#
# COMPACT_ATOMS: atom_id res chain seq x y z
N MET A 1 10.73 -47.44 -74.56
CA MET A 1 9.84 -46.45 -73.91
C MET A 1 9.53 -46.97 -72.51
N ARG A 2 9.59 -46.07 -71.52
CA ARG A 2 8.96 -46.14 -70.19
C ARG A 2 9.73 -46.74 -68.99
N PHE A 3 9.99 -45.80 -68.09
CA PHE A 3 10.10 -45.83 -66.63
C PHE A 3 11.29 -46.55 -65.99
N ASN A 4 12.34 -45.75 -65.74
CA ASN A 4 13.45 -46.12 -64.88
C ASN A 4 13.15 -45.71 -63.43
N LYS A 5 13.38 -46.66 -62.53
CA LYS A 5 13.43 -46.48 -61.08
C LYS A 5 14.61 -45.56 -60.75
N SER A 6 14.48 -44.71 -59.73
CA SER A 6 15.42 -44.64 -58.60
C SER A 6 15.05 -43.51 -57.65
N PHE A 7 14.80 -43.92 -56.42
CA PHE A 7 14.66 -43.10 -55.23
C PHE A 7 15.98 -42.36 -55.00
N VAL A 8 15.97 -41.02 -55.03
CA VAL A 8 17.11 -40.19 -54.59
C VAL A 8 16.67 -39.47 -53.33
N LEU A 9 17.32 -39.84 -52.23
CA LEU A 9 17.20 -39.24 -50.91
C LEU A 9 17.93 -37.88 -50.95
N SER A 10 17.19 -36.77 -50.93
CA SER A 10 17.75 -35.42 -50.78
C SER A 10 17.78 -35.05 -49.30
N VAL A 11 18.98 -35.05 -48.71
CA VAL A 11 19.23 -34.51 -47.36
C VAL A 11 19.22 -32.98 -47.45
N LEU A 12 18.16 -32.36 -46.94
CA LEU A 12 18.10 -30.91 -46.71
C LEU A 12 18.82 -30.60 -45.40
N VAL A 13 20.01 -29.99 -45.48
CA VAL A 13 20.69 -29.40 -44.33
C VAL A 13 20.03 -28.04 -44.05
N LEU A 14 19.11 -28.03 -43.09
CA LEU A 14 18.56 -26.81 -42.49
C LEU A 14 19.60 -26.23 -41.52
N CYS A 15 20.40 -25.26 -41.98
CA CYS A 15 21.18 -24.40 -41.10
C CYS A 15 20.23 -23.41 -40.40
N THR A 16 19.61 -23.82 -39.30
CA THR A 16 18.97 -22.88 -38.37
C THR A 16 20.06 -22.26 -37.50
N HIS A 17 20.41 -21.00 -37.74
CA HIS A 17 21.14 -20.21 -36.74
C HIS A 17 20.14 -19.78 -35.66
N PRO A 18 20.23 -20.27 -34.42
CA PRO A 18 19.45 -19.68 -33.35
C PRO A 18 20.05 -18.30 -33.05
N VAL A 19 19.32 -17.24 -33.36
CA VAL A 19 19.60 -15.93 -32.77
C VAL A 19 19.15 -16.03 -31.31
N ILE A 20 20.07 -16.46 -30.44
CA ILE A 20 19.88 -16.33 -28.99
C ILE A 20 20.13 -14.85 -28.69
N ALA A 21 19.07 -14.04 -28.78
CA ALA A 21 19.10 -12.71 -28.19
C ALA A 21 19.17 -12.90 -26.68
N ALA A 22 20.33 -12.62 -26.08
CA ALA A 22 20.44 -12.55 -24.64
C ALA A 22 19.37 -11.55 -24.13
N PRO A 23 18.54 -11.91 -23.13
CA PRO A 23 17.57 -10.98 -22.59
C PRO A 23 18.33 -9.76 -22.10
N SER A 24 17.98 -8.58 -22.63
CA SER A 24 18.59 -7.34 -22.17
C SER A 24 18.40 -7.25 -20.65
N PRO A 25 19.43 -6.85 -19.89
CA PRO A 25 19.29 -6.73 -18.45
C PRO A 25 18.17 -5.75 -18.12
N ALA A 26 17.42 -5.98 -17.03
CA ALA A 26 16.21 -5.23 -16.70
C ALA A 26 16.39 -3.70 -16.72
N TRP A 27 17.59 -3.22 -16.37
CA TRP A 27 17.93 -1.79 -16.38
C TRP A 27 17.96 -1.15 -17.79
N ALA A 28 18.14 -1.94 -18.85
CA ALA A 28 18.14 -1.45 -20.23
C ALA A 28 16.80 -0.82 -20.63
N LYS A 29 15.71 -1.22 -19.95
CA LYS A 29 14.36 -0.68 -20.17
C LYS A 29 14.07 0.60 -19.39
N TYR A 30 14.84 0.95 -18.36
CA TYR A 30 14.51 2.08 -17.47
C TYR A 30 14.42 3.43 -18.18
N ALA A 31 15.19 3.62 -19.24
CA ALA A 31 15.17 4.86 -20.01
C ALA A 31 13.99 4.95 -21.00
N THR A 32 13.25 3.87 -21.22
CA THR A 32 12.33 3.74 -22.37
C THR A 32 10.98 3.10 -22.04
N HIS A 33 10.83 2.38 -20.92
CA HIS A 33 9.61 1.66 -20.59
C HIS A 33 9.15 1.92 -19.14
N ARG A 34 7.83 1.88 -18.93
CA ARG A 34 7.20 1.83 -17.60
C ARG A 34 5.97 0.93 -17.65
N SER A 35 5.95 -0.14 -16.85
CA SER A 35 4.74 -0.94 -16.66
C SER A 35 3.77 -0.22 -15.70
N MET A 36 2.47 -0.38 -15.95
CA MET A 36 1.41 0.10 -15.08
C MET A 36 0.25 -0.89 -15.06
N ILE A 37 -0.39 -1.00 -13.90
CA ILE A 37 -1.61 -1.80 -13.73
C ILE A 37 -2.76 -0.81 -13.54
N VAL A 38 -3.75 -0.88 -14.42
CA VAL A 38 -4.90 0.05 -14.45
C VAL A 38 -6.23 -0.70 -14.33
N GLY A 39 -7.28 0.01 -13.92
CA GLY A 39 -8.65 -0.54 -13.88
C GLY A 39 -8.78 -1.79 -13.00
N ASN A 40 -9.14 -2.93 -13.61
CA ASN A 40 -9.35 -4.23 -12.95
C ASN A 40 -8.10 -5.15 -12.95
N GLY A 41 -6.90 -4.58 -13.06
CA GLY A 41 -5.67 -5.37 -13.18
C GLY A 41 -5.15 -5.49 -14.61
N LEU A 42 -5.58 -4.62 -15.52
CA LEU A 42 -5.05 -4.55 -16.88
C LEU A 42 -3.60 -4.06 -16.82
N GLU A 43 -2.67 -4.88 -17.29
CA GLU A 43 -1.27 -4.51 -17.40
C GLU A 43 -1.03 -3.79 -18.73
N LEU A 44 -0.56 -2.54 -18.66
CA LEU A 44 -0.14 -1.74 -19.80
C LEU A 44 1.34 -1.40 -19.67
N GLU A 45 2.02 -1.26 -20.80
CA GLU A 45 3.41 -0.77 -20.84
C GLU A 45 3.44 0.57 -21.58
N TYR A 46 3.93 1.61 -20.91
CA TYR A 46 4.34 2.85 -21.56
C TYR A 46 5.68 2.64 -22.24
N TYR A 47 5.79 3.07 -23.50
CA TYR A 47 7.04 3.06 -24.25
C TYR A 47 7.36 4.45 -24.82
N GLN A 48 8.62 4.83 -24.66
CA GLN A 48 9.23 6.04 -25.20
C GLN A 48 10.49 5.65 -25.96
N PRO A 49 10.64 6.05 -27.23
CA PRO A 49 11.92 6.00 -27.93
C PRO A 49 13.01 6.69 -27.11
N ARG A 50 14.23 6.16 -27.16
CA ARG A 50 15.34 6.66 -26.35
C ARG A 50 15.56 8.14 -26.64
N SER A 51 15.57 8.95 -25.60
CA SER A 51 15.85 10.38 -25.71
C SER A 51 17.35 10.65 -25.84
N GLU A 52 17.69 11.61 -26.69
CA GLU A 52 19.01 12.20 -26.82
C GLU A 52 18.97 13.66 -26.37
N PHE A 53 20.03 14.12 -25.73
CA PHE A 53 20.18 15.50 -25.31
C PHE A 53 21.61 15.98 -25.57
N GLN A 54 21.73 17.07 -26.31
CA GLN A 54 23.00 17.70 -26.67
C GLN A 54 23.03 19.14 -26.15
N THR A 55 24.18 19.55 -25.60
CA THR A 55 24.47 20.93 -25.18
C THR A 55 25.60 21.50 -26.02
N TYR A 56 25.60 22.82 -26.19
CA TYR A 56 26.53 23.52 -27.09
C TYR A 56 27.38 24.59 -26.40
N GLY A 57 27.56 24.52 -25.07
CA GLY A 57 28.35 25.49 -24.32
C GLY A 57 27.87 26.92 -24.53
N ASP A 58 28.75 27.79 -25.05
CA ASP A 58 28.45 29.21 -25.36
C ASP A 58 27.46 29.39 -26.53
N GLY A 59 27.15 28.30 -27.25
CA GLY A 59 26.08 28.21 -28.24
C GLY A 59 26.58 28.18 -29.69
N ILE A 60 25.77 27.58 -30.58
CA ILE A 60 26.01 27.57 -32.03
C ILE A 60 25.19 28.70 -32.67
N ALA A 61 25.87 29.66 -33.30
CA ALA A 61 25.23 30.75 -34.01
C ALA A 61 24.34 30.25 -35.15
N MET A 62 23.11 30.74 -35.21
CA MET A 62 22.20 30.47 -36.32
C MET A 62 22.64 31.20 -37.58
N GLN A 63 22.50 30.52 -38.73
CA GLN A 63 22.68 31.15 -40.03
C GLN A 63 21.37 31.86 -40.44
N ASN A 64 21.43 33.17 -40.64
CA ASN A 64 20.31 34.01 -41.09
C ASN A 64 19.02 33.81 -40.26
N PRO A 65 19.07 33.98 -38.92
CA PRO A 65 17.91 33.75 -38.08
C PRO A 65 16.77 34.71 -38.43
N GLN A 66 15.55 34.21 -38.33
CA GLN A 66 14.35 35.05 -38.22
C GLN A 66 14.22 35.59 -36.80
N SER A 67 13.25 36.47 -36.57
CA SER A 67 12.98 37.00 -35.22
C SER A 67 12.59 35.89 -34.24
N PHE A 68 13.25 35.85 -33.09
CA PHE A 68 12.91 34.92 -32.00
C PHE A 68 11.78 35.42 -31.10
N THR A 69 11.46 36.72 -31.16
CA THR A 69 10.44 37.33 -30.31
C THR A 69 9.03 37.23 -30.88
N ASN A 70 8.89 36.87 -32.17
CA ASN A 70 7.59 36.59 -32.76
C ASN A 70 7.39 35.07 -33.02
N PRO A 71 6.14 34.56 -32.95
CA PRO A 71 5.88 33.12 -33.06
C PRO A 71 6.32 32.48 -34.38
N GLU A 72 6.11 33.13 -35.53
CA GLU A 72 6.44 32.55 -36.83
C GLU A 72 7.95 32.48 -37.09
N GLY A 73 8.71 33.47 -36.61
CA GLY A 73 10.16 33.47 -36.70
C GLY A 73 10.78 32.40 -35.80
N LEU A 74 10.32 32.28 -34.55
CA LEU A 74 10.76 31.21 -33.63
C LEU A 74 10.44 29.82 -34.19
N LYS A 75 9.24 29.64 -34.73
CA LYS A 75 8.82 28.42 -35.42
C LYS A 75 9.73 28.08 -36.61
N SER A 76 9.96 29.04 -37.51
CA SER A 76 10.84 28.86 -38.67
C SER A 76 12.27 28.51 -38.23
N ASN A 77 12.82 29.23 -37.26
CA ASN A 77 14.17 28.97 -36.73
C ASN A 77 14.29 27.56 -36.15
N THR A 78 13.31 27.16 -35.35
CA THR A 78 13.23 25.83 -34.72
C THR A 78 13.19 24.72 -35.76
N LEU A 79 12.24 24.77 -36.70
CA LEU A 79 12.05 23.71 -37.68
C LEU A 79 13.27 23.56 -38.59
N LYS A 80 13.76 24.67 -39.17
CA LYS A 80 14.90 24.66 -40.09
C LYS A 80 16.17 24.16 -39.43
N TRP A 81 16.45 24.58 -38.20
CA TRP A 81 17.67 24.16 -37.52
C TRP A 81 17.65 22.65 -37.26
N ILE A 82 16.54 22.11 -36.74
CA ILE A 82 16.43 20.68 -36.44
C ILE A 82 16.53 19.85 -37.72
N GLN A 83 15.83 20.27 -38.79
CA GLN A 83 15.86 19.57 -40.08
C GLN A 83 17.26 19.53 -40.68
N ASN A 84 17.97 20.66 -40.69
CA ASN A 84 19.35 20.72 -41.19
C ASN A 84 20.31 19.91 -40.31
N ARG A 85 20.15 19.96 -38.98
CA ARG A 85 21.02 19.27 -38.03
C ARG A 85 20.94 17.75 -38.18
N LEU A 86 19.75 17.23 -38.42
CA LEU A 86 19.48 15.79 -38.46
C LEU A 86 19.28 15.24 -39.88
N GLY A 87 19.34 16.08 -40.92
CA GLY A 87 19.09 15.69 -42.31
C GLY A 87 17.65 15.23 -42.56
N LEU A 88 16.67 15.85 -41.88
CA LEU A 88 15.27 15.47 -42.00
C LEU A 88 14.58 16.19 -43.17
N ALA A 89 13.65 15.49 -43.83
CA ALA A 89 12.89 16.04 -44.94
C ALA A 89 11.96 17.19 -44.53
N GLU A 90 11.62 18.05 -45.49
CA GLU A 90 10.60 19.08 -45.27
C GLU A 90 9.24 18.42 -44.95
N GLY A 91 8.53 18.94 -43.94
CA GLY A 91 7.25 18.38 -43.47
C GLY A 91 7.37 17.17 -42.52
N SER A 92 8.58 16.69 -42.21
CA SER A 92 8.78 15.59 -41.24
C SER A 92 8.63 16.02 -39.77
N LEU A 93 8.49 17.32 -39.52
CA LEU A 93 8.31 17.91 -38.20
C LEU A 93 7.11 18.86 -38.23
N ALA A 94 6.33 18.86 -37.15
CA ALA A 94 5.30 19.85 -36.89
C ALA A 94 5.71 20.72 -35.71
N TRP A 95 5.47 22.03 -35.83
CA TRP A 95 5.53 22.96 -34.71
C TRP A 95 4.45 22.62 -33.69
N GLN A 96 4.82 22.51 -32.42
CA GLN A 96 3.90 22.30 -31.32
C GLN A 96 3.62 23.62 -30.58
N SER A 97 4.68 24.24 -30.06
CA SER A 97 4.59 25.48 -29.29
C SER A 97 5.98 26.07 -29.08
N GLY A 98 6.06 27.26 -28.49
CA GLY A 98 7.31 27.86 -28.07
C GLY A 98 7.08 29.13 -27.27
N TRP A 99 8.14 29.63 -26.67
CA TRP A 99 8.14 30.85 -25.86
C TRP A 99 9.47 31.58 -25.96
N SER A 100 9.44 32.87 -25.66
CA SER A 100 10.62 33.74 -25.62
C SER A 100 10.51 34.72 -24.45
N THR A 101 11.51 34.73 -23.56
CA THR A 101 11.62 35.69 -22.45
C THR A 101 13.08 36.05 -22.24
N ASP A 102 13.38 37.34 -22.04
CA ASP A 102 14.70 37.84 -21.64
C ASP A 102 15.87 37.33 -22.50
N GLY A 103 15.68 37.28 -23.81
CA GLY A 103 16.70 36.81 -24.75
C GLY A 103 16.92 35.29 -24.74
N VAL A 104 16.08 34.53 -24.04
CA VAL A 104 16.03 33.06 -24.10
C VAL A 104 14.75 32.64 -24.81
N SER A 105 14.87 31.69 -25.74
CA SER A 105 13.70 31.15 -26.46
C SER A 105 13.72 29.63 -26.45
N CYS A 106 12.55 29.00 -26.47
CA CYS A 106 12.41 27.56 -26.58
C CYS A 106 11.35 27.20 -27.62
N GLY A 107 11.66 26.24 -28.49
CA GLY A 107 10.74 25.69 -29.46
C GLY A 107 10.48 24.21 -29.20
N TYR A 108 9.23 23.78 -29.33
CA TYR A 108 8.78 22.39 -29.19
C TYR A 108 8.20 21.88 -30.51
N VAL A 109 8.56 20.64 -30.87
CA VAL A 109 8.14 20.01 -32.13
C VAL A 109 7.75 18.55 -31.94
N ASN A 110 6.88 18.06 -32.82
CA ASN A 110 6.59 16.64 -32.98
C ASN A 110 7.19 16.13 -34.29
N GLN A 111 7.71 14.90 -34.29
CA GLN A 111 7.97 14.18 -35.53
C GLN A 111 6.65 13.80 -36.19
N VAL A 112 6.60 13.84 -37.51
CA VAL A 112 5.39 13.67 -38.32
C VAL A 112 5.61 12.59 -39.38
N HIS A 113 4.59 11.77 -39.59
CA HIS A 113 4.51 10.85 -40.72
C HIS A 113 3.16 11.04 -41.43
N ASN A 114 3.17 11.26 -42.75
CA ASN A 114 1.96 11.53 -43.55
C ASN A 114 1.06 12.64 -42.97
N GLY A 115 1.65 13.70 -42.42
CA GLY A 115 0.92 14.81 -41.79
C GLY A 115 0.36 14.51 -40.40
N ILE A 116 0.55 13.30 -39.87
CA ILE A 116 0.08 12.89 -38.54
C ILE A 116 1.26 12.90 -37.55
N PRO A 117 1.17 13.66 -36.43
CA PRO A 117 2.21 13.70 -35.41
C PRO A 117 2.34 12.39 -34.63
N LEU A 118 3.55 12.08 -34.19
CA LEU A 118 3.82 11.01 -33.23
C LEU A 118 3.62 11.50 -31.79
N VAL A 119 3.00 10.68 -30.93
CA VAL A 119 2.81 11.01 -29.50
C VAL A 119 4.11 10.99 -28.70
N ASN A 120 4.99 10.02 -29.02
CA ASN A 120 6.21 9.73 -28.26
C ASN A 120 7.50 10.01 -29.06
N ALA A 121 7.44 10.77 -30.15
CA ALA A 121 8.62 11.25 -30.87
C ALA A 121 8.60 12.78 -30.95
N VAL A 122 9.11 13.41 -29.90
CA VAL A 122 9.07 14.87 -29.67
C VAL A 122 10.48 15.44 -29.54
N GLY A 123 10.60 16.75 -29.77
CA GLY A 123 11.87 17.46 -29.61
C GLY A 123 11.67 18.87 -29.07
N ASN A 124 12.72 19.37 -28.41
CA ASN A 124 12.80 20.72 -27.90
C ASN A 124 14.18 21.32 -28.17
N ILE A 125 14.21 22.60 -28.52
CA ILE A 125 15.43 23.36 -28.79
C ILE A 125 15.42 24.64 -27.97
N VAL A 126 16.57 24.99 -27.39
CA VAL A 126 16.73 26.21 -26.59
C VAL A 126 17.71 27.14 -27.28
N PHE A 127 17.35 28.42 -27.34
CA PHE A 127 18.13 29.51 -27.91
C PHE A 127 18.48 30.55 -26.84
N ARG A 128 19.67 31.16 -26.97
CA ARG A 128 20.07 32.37 -26.25
C ARG A 128 20.51 33.41 -27.28
N GLY A 129 19.74 34.48 -27.43
CA GLY A 129 19.82 35.36 -28.59
C GLY A 129 19.72 34.53 -29.87
N ASP A 130 20.70 34.70 -30.76
CA ASP A 130 20.75 34.00 -32.04
C ASP A 130 21.49 32.65 -31.98
N ASN A 131 21.84 32.17 -30.79
CA ASN A 131 22.63 30.96 -30.60
C ASN A 131 21.76 29.79 -30.10
N VAL A 132 21.94 28.60 -30.67
CA VAL A 132 21.40 27.35 -30.13
C VAL A 132 22.28 26.86 -28.99
N VAL A 133 21.70 26.67 -27.80
CA VAL A 133 22.44 26.26 -26.60
C VAL A 133 22.17 24.82 -26.19
N SER A 134 21.01 24.27 -26.52
CA SER A 134 20.71 22.85 -26.34
C SER A 134 19.64 22.34 -27.30
N PHE A 135 19.69 21.05 -27.57
CA PHE A 135 18.68 20.33 -28.35
C PHE A 135 18.46 18.95 -27.74
N GLY A 136 17.19 18.64 -27.45
CA GLY A 136 16.74 17.34 -26.99
C GLY A 136 15.70 16.76 -27.92
N HIS A 137 15.74 15.45 -28.15
CA HIS A 137 14.68 14.76 -28.91
C HIS A 137 14.56 13.28 -28.57
N SER A 138 13.45 12.70 -28.99
CA SER A 138 13.15 11.27 -28.96
C SER A 138 12.73 10.75 -30.35
N PHE A 139 13.19 11.43 -31.39
CA PHE A 139 12.87 11.06 -32.77
C PHE A 139 13.32 9.65 -33.12
N ILE A 140 12.52 9.01 -33.98
CA ILE A 140 12.76 7.68 -34.51
C ILE A 140 13.27 7.76 -35.95
N ASP A 141 14.00 6.73 -36.38
CA ASP A 141 14.36 6.56 -37.78
C ASP A 141 13.14 6.04 -38.57
N THR A 142 12.40 6.98 -39.18
CA THR A 142 11.18 6.67 -39.93
C THR A 142 11.41 5.75 -41.14
N THR A 143 12.65 5.59 -41.60
CA THR A 143 12.98 4.70 -42.73
C THR A 143 13.06 3.22 -42.32
N LYS A 144 13.22 2.96 -41.02
CA LYS A 144 13.37 1.60 -40.45
C LYS A 144 12.11 1.09 -39.75
N ILE A 145 11.06 1.90 -39.69
CA ILE A 145 9.85 1.58 -38.94
C ILE A 145 8.69 1.28 -39.86
N LYS A 146 7.87 0.29 -39.47
CA LYS A 146 6.65 -0.08 -40.17
C LYS A 146 5.46 0.72 -39.60
N PHE A 147 4.96 1.68 -40.37
CA PHE A 147 3.79 2.48 -40.01
C PHE A 147 2.48 1.77 -40.38
N ALA A 148 1.49 1.85 -39.49
CA ALA A 148 0.10 1.52 -39.80
C ALA A 148 -0.51 2.49 -40.83
N PRO A 149 -1.55 2.08 -41.58
CA PRO A 149 -2.26 2.97 -42.50
C PRO A 149 -2.72 4.26 -41.81
N SER A 150 -2.64 5.41 -42.49
CA SER A 150 -2.97 6.72 -41.90
C SER A 150 -4.48 7.01 -41.81
N ARG A 151 -5.33 6.13 -42.34
CA ARG A 151 -6.79 6.29 -42.34
C ARG A 151 -7.41 5.40 -41.26
N PRO A 152 -7.97 5.96 -40.17
CA PRO A 152 -8.55 5.16 -39.10
C PRO A 152 -9.81 4.43 -39.57
N THR A 153 -10.02 3.21 -39.07
CA THR A 153 -11.28 2.45 -39.26
C THR A 153 -12.16 2.45 -38.01
N VAL A 154 -11.59 2.74 -36.84
CA VAL A 154 -12.30 2.95 -35.57
C VAL A 154 -12.65 4.42 -35.41
N LYS A 155 -13.88 4.73 -34.99
CA LYS A 155 -14.32 6.10 -34.76
C LYS A 155 -13.87 6.59 -33.36
N PRO A 156 -13.65 7.92 -33.18
CA PRO A 156 -13.28 8.47 -31.88
C PRO A 156 -14.24 8.10 -30.73
N PHE A 157 -15.55 8.01 -30.99
CA PHE A 157 -16.54 7.63 -29.98
C PHE A 157 -16.37 6.18 -29.49
N ASP A 158 -16.03 5.26 -30.40
CA ASP A 158 -15.78 3.86 -30.05
C ASP A 158 -14.48 3.75 -29.23
N ALA A 159 -13.45 4.52 -29.61
CA ALA A 159 -12.20 4.61 -28.85
C ALA A 159 -12.41 5.19 -27.43
N ILE A 160 -13.27 6.20 -27.29
CA ILE A 160 -13.68 6.74 -25.98
C ILE A 160 -14.30 5.63 -25.13
N SER A 161 -15.28 4.91 -25.70
CA SER A 161 -15.99 3.85 -25.00
C SER A 161 -15.04 2.75 -24.53
N THR A 162 -14.09 2.34 -25.38
CA THR A 162 -13.05 1.36 -24.99
C THR A 162 -12.20 1.89 -23.83
N ALA A 163 -11.74 3.14 -23.91
CA ALA A 163 -10.88 3.72 -22.89
C ALA A 163 -11.61 3.91 -21.53
N GLU A 164 -12.87 4.33 -21.54
CA GLU A 164 -13.71 4.45 -20.34
C GLU A 164 -13.88 3.10 -19.62
N VAL A 165 -14.15 2.03 -20.38
CA VAL A 165 -14.28 0.66 -19.84
C VAL A 165 -12.95 0.17 -19.29
N ALA A 166 -11.88 0.25 -20.07
CA ALA A 166 -10.57 -0.27 -19.69
C ALA A 166 -9.98 0.42 -18.46
N LEU A 167 -10.17 1.75 -18.36
CA LEU A 167 -9.58 2.58 -17.30
C LEU A 167 -10.55 2.90 -16.17
N ARG A 168 -11.80 2.42 -16.25
CA ARG A 168 -12.88 2.66 -15.28
C ARG A 168 -13.10 4.14 -14.99
N GLY A 169 -12.97 4.99 -15.99
CA GLY A 169 -13.15 6.43 -15.86
C GLY A 169 -14.18 6.95 -16.84
N THR A 170 -14.37 8.26 -16.80
CA THR A 170 -15.20 9.00 -17.74
C THR A 170 -14.33 9.85 -18.63
N TYR A 171 -14.76 10.03 -19.87
CA TYR A 171 -14.14 10.94 -20.82
C TYR A 171 -13.98 12.35 -20.23
N ALA A 172 -12.77 12.89 -20.32
CA ALA A 172 -12.39 14.14 -19.66
C ALA A 172 -12.86 15.40 -20.42
N GLY A 173 -13.58 15.26 -21.55
CA GLY A 173 -14.01 16.38 -22.38
C GLY A 173 -12.91 16.99 -23.26
N VAL A 174 -11.75 16.33 -23.38
CA VAL A 174 -10.65 16.76 -24.27
C VAL A 174 -10.77 16.02 -25.60
N GLU A 175 -11.04 16.74 -26.69
CA GLU A 175 -11.25 16.15 -28.02
C GLU A 175 -10.18 15.11 -28.38
N PRO A 176 -10.57 13.86 -28.77
CA PRO A 176 -9.59 12.85 -29.15
C PRO A 176 -8.77 13.31 -30.35
N THR A 177 -7.46 13.07 -30.31
CA THR A 177 -6.58 13.39 -31.44
C THR A 177 -6.04 12.12 -32.07
N LEU A 178 -5.92 12.13 -33.40
CA LEU A 178 -5.32 11.05 -34.15
C LEU A 178 -3.80 11.24 -34.22
N ARG A 179 -3.04 10.23 -33.81
CA ARG A 179 -1.59 10.30 -33.68
C ARG A 179 -0.96 8.97 -34.05
N TYR A 180 0.35 8.96 -34.33
CA TYR A 180 1.12 7.73 -34.38
C TYR A 180 1.79 7.44 -33.03
N LEU A 181 1.81 6.19 -32.60
CA LEU A 181 2.53 5.69 -31.43
C LEU A 181 3.66 4.79 -31.92
N ALA A 182 4.92 5.22 -31.77
CA ALA A 182 6.06 4.35 -31.99
C ALA A 182 6.09 3.26 -30.91
N ARG A 183 6.43 2.03 -31.27
CA ARG A 183 6.42 0.86 -30.38
C ARG A 183 7.80 0.22 -30.29
N SER A 184 8.04 -0.50 -29.20
CA SER A 184 9.32 -1.16 -28.91
C SER A 184 9.69 -2.28 -29.90
N ASP A 185 8.71 -2.78 -30.66
CA ASP A 185 8.88 -3.79 -31.71
C ASP A 185 9.35 -3.22 -33.07
N GLY A 186 9.57 -1.90 -33.17
CA GLY A 186 9.96 -1.25 -34.42
C GLY A 186 8.78 -0.93 -35.36
N SER A 187 7.55 -1.00 -34.87
CA SER A 187 6.35 -0.53 -35.59
C SER A 187 5.84 0.81 -35.07
N ALA A 188 4.93 1.43 -35.82
CA ALA A 188 4.18 2.59 -35.36
C ALA A 188 2.68 2.38 -35.61
N ALA A 189 1.88 2.34 -34.54
CA ALA A 189 0.44 2.19 -34.60
C ALA A 189 -0.24 3.55 -34.78
N LEU A 190 -1.32 3.61 -35.56
CA LEU A 190 -2.19 4.77 -35.59
C LEU A 190 -3.13 4.66 -34.38
N VAL A 191 -3.21 5.70 -33.55
CA VAL A 191 -4.00 5.68 -32.30
C VAL A 191 -4.89 6.91 -32.17
N HIS A 192 -6.04 6.71 -31.53
CA HIS A 192 -6.81 7.78 -30.90
C HIS A 192 -6.25 8.03 -29.50
N THR A 193 -5.78 9.25 -29.24
CA THR A 193 -5.41 9.68 -27.89
C THR A 193 -6.65 10.17 -27.16
N VAL A 194 -7.11 9.42 -26.16
CA VAL A 194 -8.32 9.70 -25.38
C VAL A 194 -7.97 10.02 -23.94
N HIS A 195 -8.47 11.14 -23.41
CA HIS A 195 -8.26 11.50 -22.01
C HIS A 195 -9.39 10.96 -21.14
N ILE A 196 -9.05 10.12 -20.16
CA ILE A 196 -9.99 9.49 -19.23
C ILE A 196 -9.64 9.93 -17.81
N GLN A 197 -10.65 10.34 -17.05
CA GLN A 197 -10.53 10.67 -15.64
C GLN A 197 -11.43 9.79 -14.80
N ASN A 198 -10.91 9.25 -13.72
CA ASN A 198 -11.73 8.65 -12.67
C ASN A 198 -11.61 9.49 -11.40
N LYS A 199 -12.58 10.40 -11.20
CA LYS A 199 -12.63 11.28 -10.03
C LYS A 199 -12.73 10.52 -8.71
N ARG A 200 -13.33 9.32 -8.72
CA ARG A 200 -13.48 8.48 -7.52
C ARG A 200 -12.18 7.77 -7.16
N ALA A 201 -11.40 7.35 -8.14
CA ALA A 201 -10.11 6.68 -7.94
C ALA A 201 -8.93 7.65 -7.92
N GLY A 202 -9.15 8.95 -8.15
CA GLY A 202 -8.09 9.95 -8.23
C GLY A 202 -7.13 9.71 -9.41
N THR A 203 -7.57 9.05 -10.49
CA THR A 203 -6.70 8.75 -11.64
C THR A 203 -7.04 9.59 -12.87
N SER A 204 -6.03 9.85 -13.70
CA SER A 204 -6.17 10.60 -14.96
C SER A 204 -5.17 10.07 -15.97
N TYR A 205 -5.65 9.63 -17.13
CA TYR A 205 -4.84 9.01 -18.17
C TYR A 205 -5.06 9.66 -19.54
N ALA A 206 -4.02 9.62 -20.38
CA ALA A 206 -4.19 9.62 -21.83
C ALA A 206 -4.02 8.19 -22.34
N ALA A 207 -5.13 7.58 -22.77
CA ALA A 207 -5.15 6.26 -23.40
C ALA A 207 -4.78 6.35 -24.88
N TYR A 208 -3.97 5.41 -25.36
CA TYR A 208 -3.66 5.26 -26.78
C TYR A 208 -4.40 4.04 -27.31
N VAL A 209 -5.55 4.28 -27.94
CA VAL A 209 -6.42 3.24 -28.49
C VAL A 209 -6.12 3.07 -29.98
N ASP A 210 -5.79 1.86 -30.41
CA ASP A 210 -5.50 1.56 -31.81
C ASP A 210 -6.68 1.95 -32.71
N ALA A 211 -6.36 2.74 -33.74
CA ALA A 211 -7.35 3.33 -34.62
C ALA A 211 -7.89 2.35 -35.69
N HIS A 212 -7.46 1.09 -35.67
CA HIS A 212 -7.90 0.04 -36.58
C HIS A 212 -8.64 -1.09 -35.90
N ASN A 213 -8.17 -1.58 -34.75
CA ASN A 213 -8.79 -2.69 -34.02
C ASN A 213 -9.47 -2.27 -32.70
N GLY A 214 -9.24 -1.04 -32.22
CA GLY A 214 -9.89 -0.50 -31.03
C GLY A 214 -9.28 -0.97 -29.71
N GLU A 215 -8.16 -1.68 -29.72
CA GLU A 215 -7.47 -2.14 -28.50
C GLU A 215 -6.70 -1.00 -27.85
N ILE A 216 -6.65 -0.99 -26.52
CA ILE A 216 -5.76 -0.07 -25.78
C ILE A 216 -4.32 -0.61 -25.85
N LEU A 217 -3.45 0.13 -26.51
CA LEU A 217 -2.05 -0.28 -26.72
C LEU A 217 -1.13 0.18 -25.59
N SER A 218 -1.42 1.34 -25.01
CA SER A 218 -0.61 1.97 -23.97
C SER A 218 -1.36 3.15 -23.36
N ALA A 219 -0.81 3.75 -22.29
CA ALA A 219 -1.36 4.94 -21.67
C ALA A 219 -0.25 5.80 -21.02
N VAL A 220 -0.51 7.11 -20.92
CA VAL A 220 0.23 8.02 -20.03
C VAL A 220 -0.60 8.24 -18.78
N ASP A 221 0.01 8.05 -17.62
CA ASP A 221 -0.58 8.39 -16.34
C ASP A 221 -0.18 9.81 -15.93
N PHE A 222 -1.18 10.68 -15.75
CA PHE A 222 -1.00 12.07 -15.36
C PHE A 222 -1.02 12.29 -13.84
N VAL A 223 -1.23 11.24 -13.04
CA VAL A 223 -1.26 11.32 -11.58
C VAL A 223 0.04 10.78 -10.99
N SER A 224 0.61 11.53 -10.05
CA SER A 224 1.76 11.09 -9.26
C SER A 224 1.28 10.07 -8.22
N HIS A 225 1.71 8.82 -8.35
CA HIS A 225 1.44 7.78 -7.35
C HIS A 225 2.16 8.08 -6.03
N ALA A 226 1.53 7.77 -4.91
CA ALA A 226 2.18 7.83 -3.61
C ALA A 226 3.15 6.64 -3.47
N ARG A 227 4.41 6.95 -3.18
CA ARG A 227 5.49 6.01 -2.93
C ARG A 227 6.05 6.29 -1.56
N PHE A 228 6.20 5.28 -0.70
CA PHE A 228 6.67 5.43 0.67
C PHE A 228 7.85 4.51 0.95
N THR A 229 8.93 5.03 1.52
CA THR A 229 9.99 4.22 2.13
C THR A 229 9.66 4.00 3.59
N ALA A 230 9.21 2.81 3.94
CA ALA A 230 8.71 2.46 5.27
C ALA A 230 8.95 0.98 5.58
N LEU A 231 8.67 0.55 6.81
CA LEU A 231 8.62 -0.85 7.19
C LEU A 231 7.24 -1.41 6.82
N PRO A 232 7.14 -2.43 5.95
CA PRO A 232 5.91 -3.21 5.82
C PRO A 232 5.38 -3.63 7.18
N ILE A 233 4.06 -3.58 7.36
CA ILE A 233 3.42 -3.78 8.66
C ILE A 233 3.77 -5.12 9.33
N GLN A 234 4.11 -6.16 8.55
CA GLN A 234 4.51 -7.48 9.08
C GLN A 234 5.94 -7.53 9.63
N LYS A 235 6.76 -6.53 9.34
CA LYS A 235 8.12 -6.41 9.87
C LYS A 235 8.07 -5.79 11.26
N ALA A 236 8.83 -6.35 12.19
CA ALA A 236 8.79 -5.93 13.58
C ALA A 236 9.61 -4.65 13.78
N THR A 237 10.79 -4.60 13.16
CA THR A 237 11.79 -3.55 13.44
C THR A 237 12.58 -3.15 12.20
N LEU A 238 13.37 -2.08 12.32
CA LEU A 238 14.33 -1.63 11.30
C LEU A 238 15.30 -2.71 10.81
N ASN A 239 15.63 -3.70 11.64
CA ASN A 239 16.55 -4.78 11.25
C ASN A 239 15.97 -5.66 10.13
N ASP A 240 14.65 -5.69 9.98
CA ASP A 240 13.97 -6.43 8.91
C ASP A 240 14.01 -5.67 7.56
N GLY A 241 14.45 -4.40 7.57
CA GLY A 241 14.74 -3.58 6.39
C GLY A 241 13.54 -2.76 5.87
N LEU A 242 13.81 -1.49 5.55
CA LEU A 242 12.86 -0.60 4.87
C LEU A 242 12.63 -1.03 3.42
N GLU A 243 11.40 -0.84 2.94
CA GLU A 243 11.00 -1.12 1.57
C GLU A 243 10.33 0.08 0.92
N ILE A 244 10.38 0.12 -0.40
CA ILE A 244 9.60 1.06 -1.20
C ILE A 244 8.23 0.45 -1.42
N ILE A 245 7.22 1.07 -0.79
CA ILE A 245 5.82 0.69 -0.85
C ILE A 245 5.13 1.61 -1.86
N ASN A 246 4.61 1.04 -2.95
CA ASN A 246 3.94 1.78 -4.01
C ASN A 246 2.43 1.56 -3.94
N ASN A 247 1.63 2.63 -3.98
CA ASN A 247 0.17 2.59 -4.01
C ASN A 247 -0.44 1.57 -3.02
N PRO A 248 -0.10 1.64 -1.72
CA PRO A 248 -0.52 0.62 -0.75
C PRO A 248 -2.01 0.63 -0.40
N GLU A 249 -2.70 1.69 -0.81
CA GLU A 249 -4.06 2.04 -0.45
C GLU A 249 -5.06 0.96 -0.84
N ASN A 250 -5.96 0.60 0.07
CA ASN A 250 -7.13 -0.19 -0.27
C ASN A 250 -8.23 0.74 -0.81
N PRO A 251 -8.63 0.66 -2.10
CA PRO A 251 -9.57 1.59 -2.70
C PRO A 251 -11.00 1.50 -2.14
N VAL A 252 -11.32 0.42 -1.40
CA VAL A 252 -12.62 0.27 -0.71
C VAL A 252 -12.64 1.06 0.60
N ALA A 253 -11.56 0.95 1.38
CA ALA A 253 -11.43 1.61 2.68
C ALA A 253 -10.99 3.08 2.52
N SER A 254 -9.92 3.31 1.75
CA SER A 254 -9.34 4.62 1.48
C SER A 254 -9.75 5.16 0.12
N ARG A 255 -11.02 5.59 0.01
CA ARG A 255 -11.61 6.05 -1.27
C ARG A 255 -10.95 7.28 -1.89
N LYS A 256 -10.31 8.11 -1.07
CA LYS A 256 -9.56 9.31 -1.49
C LYS A 256 -8.04 9.03 -1.61
N GLY A 257 -7.64 7.76 -1.52
CA GLY A 257 -6.27 7.38 -1.22
C GLY A 257 -5.85 7.76 0.19
N TRP A 258 -4.56 7.62 0.49
CA TRP A 258 -4.03 7.95 1.82
C TRP A 258 -3.63 9.41 1.94
N THR A 259 -3.29 10.08 0.84
CA THR A 259 -2.78 11.45 0.84
C THR A 259 -3.11 12.17 -0.45
N ASN A 260 -3.09 13.50 -0.43
CA ASN A 260 -3.11 14.35 -1.62
C ASN A 260 -1.77 14.38 -2.38
N GLY A 261 -0.78 13.61 -1.95
CA GLY A 261 0.52 13.52 -2.60
C GLY A 261 1.44 14.70 -2.34
N VAL A 262 1.17 15.53 -1.31
CA VAL A 262 2.08 16.62 -0.89
C VAL A 262 2.41 16.61 0.60
N SER A 263 1.71 15.81 1.42
CA SER A 263 1.93 15.75 2.86
C SER A 263 1.51 14.42 3.51
N THR A 264 1.97 14.14 4.72
CA THR A 264 1.46 13.06 5.58
C THR A 264 0.09 13.41 6.19
N THR A 265 -0.86 13.76 5.33
CA THR A 265 -2.23 14.16 5.69
C THR A 265 -3.20 13.54 4.72
N GLY A 266 -4.25 12.92 5.26
CA GLY A 266 -5.28 12.24 4.50
C GLY A 266 -6.60 12.19 5.24
N ASN A 267 -7.52 11.40 4.67
CA ASN A 267 -8.85 11.21 5.26
C ASN A 267 -8.80 10.46 6.59
N ASN A 268 -7.89 9.50 6.72
CA ASN A 268 -7.85 8.57 7.86
C ASN A 268 -6.97 9.11 8.99
N ALA A 269 -5.86 9.75 8.62
CA ALA A 269 -4.81 10.12 9.54
C ALA A 269 -4.03 11.37 9.11
N ILE A 270 -3.46 12.04 10.10
CA ILE A 270 -2.53 13.16 9.95
C ILE A 270 -1.29 12.83 10.80
N ALA A 271 -0.12 12.67 10.18
CA ALA A 271 1.13 12.46 10.91
C ALA A 271 2.02 13.70 10.86
N ARG A 272 2.59 14.06 12.00
CA ARG A 272 3.51 15.19 12.18
C ARG A 272 4.65 14.84 13.13
N HIS A 273 5.71 15.63 13.08
CA HIS A 273 6.85 15.56 14.00
C HIS A 273 6.77 16.70 15.03
N GLY A 274 7.16 16.46 16.28
CA GLY A 274 7.29 17.49 17.32
C GLY A 274 6.08 17.58 18.25
N ASN A 275 5.65 18.79 18.63
CA ASN A 275 4.66 18.98 19.70
C ASN A 275 3.20 18.85 19.23
N ALA A 276 2.37 18.17 20.02
CA ALA A 276 0.93 18.06 19.79
C ALA A 276 0.17 19.43 19.80
N PHE A 277 0.70 20.45 20.47
CA PHE A 277 0.01 21.71 20.78
C PHE A 277 0.52 22.96 20.06
N THR A 278 1.46 22.85 19.11
CA THR A 278 1.83 24.00 18.27
C THR A 278 0.69 24.33 17.30
N GLN A 279 -0.14 25.30 17.69
CA GLN A 279 -1.16 25.93 16.86
C GLN A 279 -0.51 26.67 15.69
N GLY A 280 -0.92 26.32 14.47
CA GLY A 280 -0.54 27.02 13.24
C GLY A 280 -0.34 26.05 12.08
N ASN A 281 -1.43 25.68 11.42
CA ASN A 281 -1.56 24.72 10.31
C ASN A 281 -1.60 23.23 10.72
N LEU A 282 -2.82 22.66 10.66
CA LEU A 282 -3.10 21.21 10.59
C LEU A 282 -2.61 20.62 9.25
N LEU A 283 -1.38 20.89 8.87
CA LEU A 283 -0.78 20.42 7.62
C LEU A 283 0.37 19.47 7.98
N GLY A 284 0.27 18.22 7.54
CA GLY A 284 1.39 17.27 7.60
C GLY A 284 2.62 17.79 6.86
N ARG A 285 3.77 17.16 7.07
CA ARG A 285 5.06 17.63 6.55
C ARG A 285 5.13 17.51 5.02
N GLN A 286 5.73 18.51 4.35
CA GLN A 286 5.97 18.51 2.90
C GLN A 286 6.97 17.41 2.49
N LEU A 287 6.71 16.72 1.37
CA LEU A 287 7.29 15.40 1.07
C LEU A 287 8.83 15.30 0.94
N SER A 288 9.37 14.25 1.57
CA SER A 288 10.35 13.33 0.98
C SER A 288 10.06 11.91 1.48
N PHE A 289 9.23 11.18 0.74
CA PHE A 289 8.86 9.81 1.12
C PHE A 289 9.97 8.78 0.89
N ASP A 290 11.14 9.20 0.39
CA ASP A 290 12.31 8.34 0.17
C ASP A 290 13.38 8.47 1.28
N SER A 291 13.08 9.19 2.36
CA SER A 291 14.00 9.36 3.49
C SER A 291 14.35 7.99 4.10
N ARG A 292 15.65 7.72 4.20
CA ARG A 292 16.16 6.47 4.78
C ARG A 292 16.53 6.68 6.23
N TYR A 293 16.00 5.83 7.11
CA TYR A 293 16.39 5.82 8.51
C TYR A 293 17.79 5.21 8.67
N ASN A 294 18.66 5.87 9.42
CA ASN A 294 19.98 5.38 9.80
C ASN A 294 20.01 5.08 11.32
N ILE A 295 20.02 3.79 11.66
CA ILE A 295 20.03 3.29 13.04
C ILE A 295 21.29 3.66 13.84
N ALA A 296 22.39 4.03 13.17
CA ALA A 296 23.62 4.45 13.83
C ALA A 296 23.59 5.93 14.28
N LEU A 297 22.60 6.70 13.84
CA LEU A 297 22.41 8.10 14.22
C LEU A 297 21.27 8.24 15.22
N ASP A 298 21.30 9.32 15.99
CA ASP A 298 20.22 9.63 16.92
C ASP A 298 18.88 9.83 16.16
N PRO A 299 17.74 9.37 16.70
CA PRO A 299 16.43 9.49 16.05
C PRO A 299 16.04 10.93 15.73
N THR A 300 16.53 11.94 16.46
CA THR A 300 16.15 13.34 16.24
C THR A 300 16.86 14.00 15.06
N VAL A 301 17.79 13.31 14.37
CA VAL A 301 18.37 13.89 13.14
C VAL A 301 17.28 14.02 12.06
N PRO A 302 17.28 15.09 11.23
CA PRO A 302 16.16 15.38 10.33
C PRO A 302 15.74 14.21 9.43
N ALA A 303 16.70 13.46 8.88
CA ALA A 303 16.40 12.32 8.01
C ALA A 303 15.69 11.16 8.75
N ASN A 304 16.06 10.91 10.01
CA ASN A 304 15.43 9.86 10.83
C ASN A 304 14.03 10.28 11.27
N ALA A 305 13.85 11.53 11.69
CA ALA A 305 12.53 12.09 12.01
C ALA A 305 11.58 12.02 10.80
N ASP A 306 12.08 12.26 9.58
CA ASP A 306 11.29 12.19 8.35
C ASP A 306 10.90 10.76 7.98
N ALA A 307 11.85 9.82 8.11
CA ALA A 307 11.58 8.40 7.90
C ALA A 307 10.60 7.85 8.95
N ALA A 308 10.74 8.25 10.22
CA ALA A 308 9.85 7.87 11.32
C ALA A 308 8.42 8.40 11.12
N THR A 309 8.28 9.68 10.73
CA THR A 309 6.98 10.28 10.41
C THR A 309 6.31 9.57 9.23
N THR A 310 7.08 9.21 8.20
CA THR A 310 6.59 8.45 7.06
C THR A 310 6.14 7.04 7.46
N ASN A 311 6.92 6.34 8.28
CA ASN A 311 6.57 5.00 8.77
C ASN A 311 5.27 5.03 9.58
N ALA A 312 5.15 5.94 10.55
CA ALA A 312 3.94 6.10 11.35
C ALA A 312 2.70 6.39 10.48
N PHE A 313 2.83 7.24 9.45
CA PHE A 313 1.74 7.52 8.52
C PHE A 313 1.31 6.29 7.69
N VAL A 314 2.28 5.50 7.21
CA VAL A 314 2.00 4.25 6.49
C VAL A 314 1.29 3.24 7.40
N LEU A 315 1.74 3.09 8.64
CA LEU A 315 1.11 2.18 9.61
C LEU A 315 -0.31 2.61 9.95
N ALA A 316 -0.54 3.90 10.21
CA ALA A 316 -1.87 4.45 10.51
C ALA A 316 -2.89 4.12 9.42
N ASN A 317 -2.52 4.36 8.16
CA ASN A 317 -3.42 4.11 7.04
C ASN A 317 -3.55 2.62 6.71
N THR A 318 -2.49 1.82 6.90
CA THR A 318 -2.58 0.36 6.76
C THR A 318 -3.52 -0.21 7.82
N PHE A 319 -3.43 0.27 9.07
CA PHE A 319 -4.31 -0.10 10.17
C PHE A 319 -5.76 0.22 9.87
N HIS A 320 -6.03 1.45 9.43
CA HIS A 320 -7.35 1.85 8.95
C HIS A 320 -7.87 0.87 7.88
N ASP A 321 -7.08 0.61 6.84
CA ASP A 321 -7.55 -0.17 5.69
C ASP A 321 -7.86 -1.63 6.03
N PHE A 322 -7.03 -2.30 6.84
CA PHE A 322 -7.35 -3.68 7.21
C PHE A 322 -8.52 -3.73 8.20
N THR A 323 -8.55 -2.88 9.23
CA THR A 323 -9.67 -2.90 10.19
C THR A 323 -11.01 -2.56 9.52
N TYR A 324 -10.98 -1.67 8.52
CA TYR A 324 -12.14 -1.34 7.69
C TYR A 324 -12.75 -2.57 7.02
N ILE A 325 -11.94 -3.39 6.34
CA ILE A 325 -12.45 -4.58 5.65
C ILE A 325 -12.94 -5.67 6.62
N TYR A 326 -12.53 -5.64 7.89
CA TYR A 326 -13.06 -6.51 8.95
C TYR A 326 -14.29 -5.93 9.67
N GLY A 327 -14.67 -4.69 9.37
CA GLY A 327 -15.93 -4.10 9.83
C GLY A 327 -15.80 -2.82 10.66
N PHE A 328 -14.59 -2.32 10.93
CA PHE A 328 -14.41 -1.01 11.58
C PHE A 328 -14.58 0.12 10.53
N THR A 329 -15.84 0.38 10.21
CA THR A 329 -16.28 1.30 9.15
C THR A 329 -16.88 2.58 9.74
N GLU A 330 -17.33 3.49 8.89
CA GLU A 330 -17.92 4.76 9.30
C GLU A 330 -19.12 4.56 10.25
N GLU A 331 -20.02 3.62 9.93
CA GLU A 331 -21.18 3.29 10.78
C GLU A 331 -20.80 2.60 12.11
N LYS A 332 -19.55 2.13 12.21
CA LYS A 332 -18.97 1.47 13.37
C LYS A 332 -17.83 2.29 13.95
N PHE A 333 -17.96 3.62 13.86
CA PHE A 333 -17.19 4.60 14.61
C PHE A 333 -15.69 4.61 14.30
N ASN A 334 -15.32 4.35 13.05
CA ASN A 334 -13.93 4.45 12.62
C ASN A 334 -13.44 5.91 12.57
N PHE A 335 -12.15 6.10 12.27
CA PHE A 335 -11.51 7.41 12.24
C PHE A 335 -11.43 7.94 10.81
N GLN A 336 -12.30 8.89 10.45
CA GLN A 336 -12.32 9.49 9.12
C GLN A 336 -12.72 10.98 9.17
N PHE A 337 -11.97 11.81 8.44
CA PHE A 337 -12.34 13.20 8.24
C PHE A 337 -13.66 13.35 7.45
N ASP A 338 -13.83 12.54 6.39
CA ASP A 338 -15.04 12.46 5.58
C ASP A 338 -15.56 11.01 5.52
N ASN A 339 -16.86 10.85 5.78
CA ASN A 339 -17.56 9.56 5.77
C ASN A 339 -18.31 9.30 4.46
N PHE A 340 -18.20 10.18 3.46
CA PHE A 340 -18.80 9.98 2.13
C PHE A 340 -20.32 9.74 2.18
N GLU A 341 -21.00 10.54 3.02
CA GLU A 341 -22.46 10.46 3.25
C GLU A 341 -22.93 9.13 3.88
N ARG A 342 -22.01 8.31 4.39
CA ARG A 342 -22.33 7.13 5.20
C ARG A 342 -22.64 7.54 6.65
N ASN A 343 -23.22 6.61 7.39
CA ASN A 343 -23.53 6.78 8.82
C ASN A 343 -22.26 7.00 9.68
N GLY A 344 -22.44 7.23 10.97
CA GLY A 344 -21.38 7.63 11.89
C GLY A 344 -21.12 9.13 11.89
N ARG A 345 -20.16 9.59 12.69
CA ARG A 345 -19.80 11.00 12.80
C ARG A 345 -18.43 11.25 12.20
N LYS A 346 -18.40 11.98 11.08
CA LYS A 346 -17.17 12.39 10.41
C LYS A 346 -16.39 13.45 11.21
N GLY A 347 -15.18 13.74 10.74
CA GLY A 347 -14.36 14.83 11.24
C GLY A 347 -13.37 14.39 12.31
N ASP A 348 -13.10 13.08 12.38
CA ASP A 348 -12.31 12.47 13.44
C ASP A 348 -11.15 11.61 12.92
N PRO A 349 -10.28 12.15 12.03
CA PRO A 349 -9.06 11.44 11.68
C PRO A 349 -8.18 11.25 12.92
N VAL A 350 -7.29 10.25 12.87
CA VAL A 350 -6.24 10.10 13.88
C VAL A 350 -5.17 11.16 13.66
N VAL A 351 -4.80 11.90 14.71
CA VAL A 351 -3.66 12.83 14.69
C VAL A 351 -2.47 12.16 15.37
N LEU A 352 -1.47 11.78 14.58
CA LEU A 352 -0.24 11.18 15.06
C LEU A 352 0.86 12.22 15.24
N THR A 353 1.52 12.15 16.39
CA THR A 353 2.65 13.03 16.74
C THR A 353 3.87 12.17 17.03
N VAL A 354 4.87 12.26 16.15
CA VAL A 354 6.13 11.51 16.18
C VAL A 354 7.20 12.31 16.90
N GLN A 355 7.94 11.65 17.79
CA GLN A 355 8.94 12.26 18.67
C GLN A 355 8.35 13.41 19.49
N ASP A 356 7.18 13.17 20.08
CA ASP A 356 6.53 14.18 20.90
C ASP A 356 7.41 14.51 22.12
N PRO A 357 7.79 15.79 22.33
CA PRO A 357 8.73 16.17 23.37
C PRO A 357 8.14 16.16 24.79
N SER A 358 6.85 15.87 24.95
CA SER A 358 6.19 15.79 26.26
C SER A 358 6.55 14.54 27.06
N GLY A 359 7.18 13.54 26.43
CA GLY A 359 7.53 12.29 27.10
C GLY A 359 8.69 11.54 26.47
N PHE A 360 9.12 10.49 27.18
CA PHE A 360 10.14 9.52 26.76
C PHE A 360 9.71 8.13 27.20
N ASN A 361 10.27 7.10 26.56
CA ASN A 361 10.11 5.68 26.94
C ASN A 361 8.65 5.21 27.03
N ASN A 362 7.77 5.81 26.24
CA ASN A 362 6.38 5.41 26.15
C ASN A 362 5.77 5.73 24.78
N ALA A 363 4.55 5.30 24.57
CA ALA A 363 3.65 5.80 23.55
C ALA A 363 2.24 5.78 24.16
N PHE A 364 1.30 6.53 23.60
CA PHE A 364 -0.09 6.41 24.01
C PHE A 364 -1.05 6.80 22.90
N PHE A 365 -2.29 6.30 23.02
CA PHE A 365 -3.41 6.71 22.20
C PHE A 365 -4.54 7.27 23.09
N THR A 366 -4.95 8.51 22.80
CA THR A 366 -6.14 9.12 23.42
C THR A 366 -7.32 8.98 22.47
N THR A 367 -8.22 8.05 22.77
CA THR A 367 -9.46 7.89 22.01
C THR A 367 -10.53 8.84 22.50
N LEU A 368 -11.09 9.62 21.59
CA LEU A 368 -12.26 10.44 21.85
C LEU A 368 -13.52 9.81 21.23
N PRO A 369 -14.73 10.16 21.71
CA PRO A 369 -15.98 9.66 21.14
C PRO A 369 -16.11 9.96 19.65
N ASP A 370 -16.92 9.16 18.95
CA ASP A 370 -17.20 9.29 17.51
C ASP A 370 -17.48 10.74 17.09
N GLY A 371 -16.82 11.19 16.03
CA GLY A 371 -16.87 12.57 15.54
C GLY A 371 -15.86 13.53 16.18
N ASN A 372 -14.98 13.06 17.07
CA ASN A 372 -13.86 13.84 17.60
C ASN A 372 -12.52 13.19 17.23
N PRO A 373 -11.56 13.96 16.68
CA PRO A 373 -10.22 13.46 16.38
C PRO A 373 -9.58 12.82 17.60
N SER A 374 -8.96 11.66 17.40
CA SER A 374 -8.19 10.96 18.44
C SER A 374 -6.70 11.15 18.20
N PHE A 375 -5.89 11.02 19.25
CA PHE A 375 -4.49 11.42 19.23
C PHE A 375 -3.59 10.23 19.53
N CYS A 376 -2.57 10.02 18.70
CA CYS A 376 -1.52 9.03 18.95
C CYS A 376 -0.20 9.77 19.14
N ASN A 377 0.43 9.59 20.30
CA ASN A 377 1.67 10.26 20.65
C ASN A 377 2.78 9.21 20.80
N LEU A 378 3.81 9.34 19.98
CA LEU A 378 4.94 8.41 19.90
C LEU A 378 6.20 9.11 20.44
N PHE A 379 6.86 8.51 21.42
CA PHE A 379 8.05 9.09 22.05
C PHE A 379 9.35 8.41 21.64
N ILE A 380 10.44 9.10 21.97
CA ILE A 380 11.80 8.56 21.89
C ILE A 380 12.06 7.70 23.13
N PHE A 381 12.79 6.61 22.94
CA PHE A 381 13.24 5.70 23.98
C PHE A 381 14.75 5.83 24.19
N ASP A 382 15.18 6.02 25.43
CA ASP A 382 16.59 6.10 25.84
C ASP A 382 17.05 4.92 26.73
N MET A 383 16.30 3.81 26.67
CA MET A 383 16.54 2.60 27.46
C MET A 383 17.74 1.75 27.02
N VAL A 384 18.45 2.14 25.96
CA VAL A 384 19.51 1.35 25.34
C VAL A 384 20.86 2.06 25.36
N THR A 385 21.95 1.28 25.46
CA THR A 385 23.30 1.81 25.29
C THR A 385 23.55 2.10 23.80
N GLY A 386 23.86 3.35 23.46
CA GLY A 386 24.10 3.80 22.08
C GLY A 386 23.11 4.89 21.65
N PRO A 387 22.84 5.04 20.33
CA PRO A 387 21.79 5.92 19.85
C PRO A 387 20.43 5.54 20.45
N ARG A 388 19.64 6.55 20.84
CA ARG A 388 18.25 6.40 21.29
C ARG A 388 17.41 5.73 20.19
N ARG A 389 16.23 5.22 20.55
CA ARG A 389 15.33 4.51 19.62
C ARG A 389 14.03 5.27 19.45
N ASP A 390 13.47 5.26 18.25
CA ASP A 390 12.18 5.90 17.96
C ASP A 390 11.07 4.85 17.98
N SER A 391 10.02 5.06 18.79
CA SER A 391 8.86 4.15 18.82
C SER A 391 8.11 4.10 17.50
N ALA A 392 8.18 5.15 16.68
CA ALA A 392 7.62 5.14 15.33
C ALA A 392 8.32 4.15 14.39
N MET A 393 9.48 3.60 14.78
CA MET A 393 10.22 2.58 14.03
C MET A 393 10.11 1.16 14.62
N GLU A 394 9.22 0.96 15.59
CA GLU A 394 8.77 -0.36 16.03
C GLU A 394 7.29 -0.54 15.72
N ASN A 395 7.00 -1.26 14.63
CA ASN A 395 5.65 -1.36 14.09
C ASN A 395 4.64 -1.90 15.11
N ALA A 396 5.03 -2.87 15.95
CA ALA A 396 4.14 -3.42 16.98
C ALA A 396 3.66 -2.37 17.97
N VAL A 397 4.52 -1.43 18.39
CA VAL A 397 4.15 -0.36 19.33
C VAL A 397 3.13 0.57 18.66
N VAL A 398 3.38 1.01 17.43
CA VAL A 398 2.43 1.89 16.72
C VAL A 398 1.08 1.20 16.50
N ILE A 399 1.09 -0.09 16.15
CA ILE A 399 -0.15 -0.86 15.92
C ILE A 399 -0.91 -1.09 17.24
N HIS A 400 -0.19 -1.33 18.33
CA HIS A 400 -0.75 -1.42 19.69
C HIS A 400 -1.50 -0.12 20.02
N GLU A 401 -0.87 1.04 19.84
CA GLU A 401 -1.54 2.33 20.10
C GLU A 401 -2.82 2.51 19.29
N PHE A 402 -2.77 2.19 17.99
CA PHE A 402 -3.95 2.27 17.13
C PHE A 402 -5.06 1.30 17.54
N ALA A 403 -4.68 0.15 18.10
CA ALA A 403 -5.63 -0.83 18.56
C ALA A 403 -6.41 -0.37 19.81
N HIS A 404 -5.86 0.49 20.67
CA HIS A 404 -6.67 1.16 21.70
C HIS A 404 -7.85 1.92 21.08
N GLY A 405 -7.59 2.70 20.03
CA GLY A 405 -8.62 3.41 19.28
C GLY A 405 -9.74 2.50 18.77
N LEU A 406 -9.38 1.35 18.19
CA LEU A 406 -10.33 0.33 17.73
C LEU A 406 -11.16 -0.24 18.90
N VAL A 407 -10.50 -0.64 19.99
CA VAL A 407 -11.11 -1.32 21.14
C VAL A 407 -12.04 -0.37 21.88
N GLU A 408 -11.63 0.87 22.11
CA GLU A 408 -12.40 1.90 22.82
C GLU A 408 -13.56 2.46 21.98
N ARG A 409 -13.40 2.58 20.65
CA ARG A 409 -14.51 2.97 19.76
C ARG A 409 -15.57 1.88 19.66
N LEU A 410 -15.19 0.60 19.54
CA LEU A 410 -16.18 -0.47 19.41
C LEU A 410 -16.84 -0.82 20.76
N THR A 411 -16.07 -0.87 21.85
CA THR A 411 -16.61 -1.20 23.17
C THR A 411 -17.49 -0.07 23.67
N GLY A 412 -18.78 -0.34 23.86
CA GLY A 412 -19.74 0.69 24.28
C GLY A 412 -20.16 1.63 23.14
N GLY A 413 -19.92 1.27 21.88
CA GLY A 413 -20.61 1.85 20.72
C GLY A 413 -20.27 3.31 20.42
N GLY A 414 -18.99 3.62 20.23
CA GLY A 414 -18.50 4.93 19.81
C GLY A 414 -18.33 5.93 20.94
N THR A 415 -18.56 5.50 22.19
CA THR A 415 -18.51 6.38 23.36
C THR A 415 -17.11 6.57 23.94
N ALA A 416 -16.19 5.62 23.73
CA ALA A 416 -14.80 5.67 24.22
C ALA A 416 -14.64 5.80 25.75
N VAL A 417 -15.66 5.44 26.55
CA VAL A 417 -15.63 5.55 28.03
C VAL A 417 -15.84 4.21 28.74
N CYS A 418 -15.74 3.10 28.01
CA CYS A 418 -16.19 1.78 28.46
C CYS A 418 -15.09 0.79 28.84
N LEU A 419 -13.87 1.28 29.10
CA LEU A 419 -12.72 0.46 29.53
C LEU A 419 -11.98 1.09 30.72
N GLN A 420 -12.72 1.46 31.77
CA GLN A 420 -12.23 2.30 32.87
C GLN A 420 -11.99 1.52 34.17
N THR A 421 -12.56 0.32 34.33
CA THR A 421 -12.21 -0.55 35.46
C THR A 421 -10.86 -1.19 35.22
N ALA A 422 -10.13 -1.58 36.28
CA ALA A 422 -8.79 -2.17 36.14
C ALA A 422 -8.77 -3.40 35.21
N GLU A 423 -9.77 -4.29 35.34
CA GLU A 423 -9.88 -5.47 34.48
C GLU A 423 -10.19 -5.08 33.02
N ALA A 424 -11.06 -4.08 32.79
CA ALA A 424 -11.39 -3.63 31.45
C ALA A 424 -10.22 -2.87 30.78
N SER A 425 -9.48 -2.08 31.54
CA SER A 425 -8.25 -1.43 31.09
C SER A 425 -7.19 -2.47 30.73
N GLY A 426 -7.01 -3.50 31.56
CA GLY A 426 -6.14 -4.62 31.22
C GLY A 426 -6.60 -5.40 29.99
N LEU A 427 -7.90 -5.58 29.78
CA LEU A 427 -8.40 -6.13 28.52
C LEU A 427 -8.06 -5.24 27.32
N ASN A 428 -8.11 -3.91 27.46
CA ASN A 428 -7.73 -2.96 26.43
C ASN A 428 -6.28 -3.18 25.98
N GLU A 429 -5.34 -3.24 26.93
CA GLU A 429 -3.93 -3.58 26.71
C GLU A 429 -3.77 -4.93 25.98
N GLY A 430 -4.47 -5.96 26.47
CA GLY A 430 -4.35 -7.30 25.90
C GLY A 430 -4.95 -7.43 24.49
N TRP A 431 -6.03 -6.70 24.19
CA TRP A 431 -6.57 -6.61 22.84
C TRP A 431 -5.62 -5.88 21.91
N ALA A 432 -5.00 -4.79 22.37
CA ALA A 432 -4.04 -4.02 21.59
C ALA A 432 -2.82 -4.86 21.20
N ASP A 433 -2.26 -5.60 22.16
CA ASP A 433 -1.19 -6.55 21.93
C ASP A 433 -1.57 -7.69 20.99
N ALA A 434 -2.81 -8.19 21.07
CA ALA A 434 -3.29 -9.25 20.18
C ALA A 434 -3.44 -8.79 18.71
N VAL A 435 -3.80 -7.51 18.49
CA VAL A 435 -3.82 -6.94 17.13
C VAL A 435 -2.40 -6.76 16.61
N ALA A 436 -1.47 -6.24 17.43
CA ALA A 436 -0.07 -6.13 17.07
C ALA A 436 0.55 -7.51 16.75
N ASP A 437 0.29 -8.51 17.57
CA ASP A 437 0.68 -9.90 17.34
C ASP A 437 0.19 -10.42 15.99
N TRP A 438 -1.11 -10.32 15.74
CA TRP A 438 -1.71 -10.75 14.47
C TRP A 438 -1.03 -10.13 13.25
N THR A 439 -0.67 -8.84 13.32
CA THR A 439 -0.01 -8.17 12.18
C THR A 439 1.38 -8.69 11.89
N GLN A 440 2.09 -9.24 12.88
CA GLN A 440 3.45 -9.73 12.73
C GLN A 440 3.53 -11.23 12.39
N GLN A 441 2.43 -11.97 12.43
CA GLN A 441 2.41 -13.37 12.03
C GLN A 441 2.43 -13.49 10.48
N THR A 442 3.29 -14.37 9.95
CA THR A 442 3.56 -14.46 8.50
C THR A 442 3.38 -15.86 7.90
N SER A 443 3.07 -16.86 8.72
CA SER A 443 2.97 -18.25 8.28
C SER A 443 1.99 -19.07 9.14
N GLU A 444 1.78 -20.32 8.75
CA GLU A 444 1.00 -21.30 9.54
C GLU A 444 1.66 -21.66 10.87
N GLN A 445 2.99 -21.61 10.93
CA GLN A 445 3.71 -21.72 12.18
C GLN A 445 3.56 -20.41 12.94
N THR A 446 2.76 -20.43 14.00
CA THR A 446 2.63 -19.29 14.92
C THR A 446 3.94 -19.13 15.68
N LYS A 447 4.59 -17.98 15.53
CA LYS A 447 5.82 -17.63 16.25
C LYS A 447 5.47 -16.97 17.58
N ASP A 448 6.34 -17.13 18.57
CA ASP A 448 6.25 -16.33 19.79
C ASP A 448 6.31 -14.84 19.45
N PHE A 449 5.48 -14.04 20.13
CA PHE A 449 5.40 -12.61 19.89
C PHE A 449 6.03 -11.82 21.03
N ILE A 450 6.79 -10.79 20.66
CA ILE A 450 7.51 -9.90 21.57
C ILE A 450 7.26 -8.48 21.12
N ILE A 451 6.66 -7.66 21.99
CA ILE A 451 6.42 -6.24 21.73
C ILE A 451 7.56 -5.39 22.30
N GLY A 452 8.00 -4.39 21.53
CA GLY A 452 8.93 -3.37 21.98
C GLY A 452 10.36 -3.88 22.22
N GLN A 453 10.76 -4.95 21.51
CA GLN A 453 12.10 -5.51 21.67
C GLN A 453 13.17 -4.53 21.17
N PHE A 454 12.90 -3.85 20.05
CA PHE A 454 13.77 -2.81 19.56
C PHE A 454 13.73 -1.63 20.53
N VAL A 455 12.63 -0.99 20.87
CA VAL A 455 12.70 0.22 21.72
C VAL A 455 13.29 -0.01 23.13
N SER A 456 13.05 -1.18 23.74
CA SER A 456 13.54 -1.47 25.10
C SER A 456 14.96 -2.04 25.15
N GLY A 457 15.44 -2.68 24.07
CA GLY A 457 16.69 -3.45 24.07
C GLY A 457 16.69 -4.70 24.94
N LYS A 458 15.54 -5.09 25.50
CA LYS A 458 15.39 -6.29 26.35
C LYS A 458 15.05 -7.49 25.48
N PRO A 459 15.65 -8.69 25.69
CA PRO A 459 15.31 -9.88 24.93
C PRO A 459 13.82 -10.24 24.94
N GLN A 460 13.15 -10.03 26.08
CA GLN A 460 11.72 -10.27 26.27
C GLN A 460 10.81 -9.09 25.89
N GLY A 461 11.38 -7.97 25.43
CA GLY A 461 10.63 -6.76 25.11
C GLY A 461 10.13 -5.99 26.34
N LEU A 462 9.00 -5.31 26.18
CA LEU A 462 8.39 -4.46 27.22
C LEU A 462 7.55 -5.25 28.23
N ARG A 463 7.05 -6.42 27.84
CA ARG A 463 6.24 -7.31 28.69
C ARG A 463 7.12 -8.24 29.53
N THR A 464 6.55 -8.89 30.55
CA THR A 464 7.32 -9.79 31.43
C THR A 464 7.79 -11.05 30.70
N LYS A 465 7.03 -11.52 29.70
CA LYS A 465 7.30 -12.73 28.90
C LYS A 465 6.79 -12.57 27.46
N PRO A 466 7.42 -13.24 26.47
CA PRO A 466 6.83 -13.39 25.14
C PRO A 466 5.44 -14.04 25.18
N TYR A 467 4.53 -13.70 24.28
CA TYR A 467 3.32 -14.50 24.09
C TYR A 467 3.66 -15.77 23.35
N SER A 468 3.21 -16.90 23.90
CA SER A 468 3.62 -18.21 23.40
C SER A 468 2.56 -19.28 23.65
N VAL A 469 2.51 -20.24 22.74
CA VAL A 469 1.79 -21.51 22.94
C VAL A 469 2.56 -22.49 23.82
N ASN A 470 3.86 -22.26 24.05
CA ASN A 470 4.70 -23.07 24.91
C ASN A 470 4.57 -22.61 26.37
N GLU A 471 4.01 -23.47 27.22
CA GLU A 471 3.81 -23.16 28.64
C GLU A 471 5.12 -22.96 29.42
N ASN A 472 6.26 -23.47 28.93
CA ASN A 472 7.56 -23.20 29.55
C ASN A 472 8.06 -21.77 29.26
N VAL A 473 7.57 -21.13 28.20
CA VAL A 473 7.89 -19.73 27.85
C VAL A 473 6.87 -18.80 28.51
N ASN A 474 5.58 -19.09 28.37
CA ASN A 474 4.52 -18.29 28.96
C ASN A 474 3.41 -19.15 29.59
N ASN A 475 3.49 -19.28 30.91
CA ASN A 475 2.58 -20.03 31.75
C ASN A 475 1.43 -19.21 32.37
N LEU A 476 1.20 -17.96 31.93
CA LEU A 476 0.15 -17.12 32.50
C LEU A 476 -1.25 -17.75 32.32
N LYS A 477 -2.04 -17.75 33.40
CA LYS A 477 -3.42 -18.29 33.46
C LYS A 477 -4.38 -17.27 34.09
N TYR A 478 -5.67 -17.59 34.16
CA TYR A 478 -6.66 -16.69 34.75
C TYR A 478 -6.36 -16.36 36.22
N SER A 479 -5.78 -17.28 36.97
CA SER A 479 -5.38 -17.05 38.36
C SER A 479 -4.30 -16.01 38.57
N ASP A 480 -3.53 -15.70 37.52
CA ASP A 480 -2.54 -14.63 37.52
C ASP A 480 -3.19 -13.24 37.60
N VAL A 481 -4.43 -13.08 37.13
CA VAL A 481 -5.18 -11.80 37.22
C VAL A 481 -5.29 -11.34 38.67
N ARG A 482 -5.45 -12.26 39.61
CA ARG A 482 -5.58 -11.96 41.04
C ARG A 482 -4.35 -11.30 41.66
N LEU A 483 -3.19 -11.48 41.04
CA LEU A 483 -1.89 -11.03 41.57
C LEU A 483 -1.44 -9.70 40.96
N ARG A 484 -2.30 -9.05 40.15
CA ARG A 484 -1.97 -7.91 39.31
C ARG A 484 -2.98 -6.79 39.51
N SER A 485 -2.50 -5.56 39.44
CA SER A 485 -3.32 -4.36 39.60
C SER A 485 -3.03 -3.28 38.56
N GLU A 486 -2.02 -3.52 37.72
CA GLU A 486 -1.54 -2.61 36.68
C GLU A 486 -2.07 -3.11 35.32
N GLU A 487 -2.54 -2.20 34.46
CA GLU A 487 -3.25 -2.56 33.23
C GLU A 487 -2.41 -3.41 32.27
N HIS A 488 -1.13 -3.12 32.08
CA HIS A 488 -0.26 -3.87 31.20
C HIS A 488 -0.03 -5.29 31.73
N ASP A 489 0.21 -5.45 33.03
CA ASP A 489 0.36 -6.76 33.67
C ASP A 489 -0.89 -7.63 33.48
N LEU A 490 -2.07 -7.03 33.62
CA LEU A 490 -3.36 -7.68 33.35
C LEU A 490 -3.51 -8.03 31.86
N GLY A 491 -3.14 -7.10 30.98
CA GLY A 491 -3.15 -7.28 29.53
C GLY A 491 -2.29 -8.43 29.04
N GLU A 492 -1.14 -8.66 29.67
CA GLU A 492 -0.28 -9.81 29.34
C GLU A 492 -0.99 -11.15 29.49
N VAL A 493 -1.86 -11.28 30.50
CA VAL A 493 -2.64 -12.50 30.70
C VAL A 493 -3.63 -12.66 29.54
N TRP A 494 -4.36 -11.61 29.19
CA TRP A 494 -5.37 -11.64 28.12
C TRP A 494 -4.76 -11.85 26.74
N ALA A 495 -3.72 -11.10 26.38
CA ALA A 495 -3.00 -11.23 25.12
C ALA A 495 -2.44 -12.64 24.94
N ASN A 496 -1.88 -13.27 25.99
CA ASN A 496 -1.41 -14.65 25.90
C ASN A 496 -2.55 -15.65 25.66
N MET A 497 -3.75 -15.42 26.22
CA MET A 497 -4.93 -16.23 25.89
C MET A 497 -5.29 -16.08 24.41
N LEU A 498 -5.32 -14.85 23.90
CA LEU A 498 -5.66 -14.56 22.50
C LEU A 498 -4.61 -15.09 21.51
N HIS A 499 -3.33 -15.04 21.83
CA HIS A 499 -2.26 -15.67 21.07
C HIS A 499 -2.51 -17.18 20.90
N ASN A 500 -2.94 -17.84 21.96
CA ASN A 500 -3.28 -19.27 21.92
C ASN A 500 -4.59 -19.54 21.13
N VAL A 501 -5.55 -18.62 21.14
CA VAL A 501 -6.76 -18.70 20.30
C VAL A 501 -6.40 -18.55 18.83
N TYR A 502 -5.56 -17.57 18.49
CA TYR A 502 -5.01 -17.37 17.15
C TYR A 502 -4.33 -18.65 16.65
N ALA A 503 -3.38 -19.19 17.43
CA ALA A 503 -2.62 -20.37 17.06
C ALA A 503 -3.53 -21.60 16.82
N ALA A 504 -4.55 -21.79 17.67
CA ALA A 504 -5.50 -22.87 17.54
C ALA A 504 -6.36 -22.76 16.26
N LEU A 505 -6.81 -21.54 15.93
CA LEU A 505 -7.56 -21.28 14.69
C LEU A 505 -6.68 -21.48 13.45
N VAL A 506 -5.45 -20.95 13.45
CA VAL A 506 -4.51 -21.13 12.34
C VAL A 506 -4.13 -22.59 12.16
N SER A 507 -3.89 -23.33 13.24
CA SER A 507 -3.62 -24.77 13.17
C SER A 507 -4.78 -25.55 12.55
N LYS A 508 -6.03 -25.15 12.80
CA LYS A 508 -7.21 -25.84 12.26
C LYS A 508 -7.54 -25.44 10.81
N TYR A 509 -7.35 -24.17 10.45
CA TYR A 509 -7.85 -23.61 9.18
C TYR A 509 -6.76 -23.11 8.23
N GLY A 510 -5.49 -23.24 8.59
CA GLY A 510 -4.35 -22.71 7.86
C GLY A 510 -4.21 -21.18 7.98
N PHE A 511 -3.18 -20.64 7.34
CA PHE A 511 -2.86 -19.21 7.35
C PHE A 511 -3.15 -18.57 5.99
N SER A 512 -3.91 -17.48 5.99
CA SER A 512 -4.14 -16.67 4.79
C SER A 512 -3.10 -15.57 4.66
N LYS A 513 -2.25 -15.65 3.64
CA LYS A 513 -1.26 -14.61 3.28
C LYS A 513 -1.90 -13.29 2.85
N THR A 514 -3.19 -13.30 2.47
CA THR A 514 -3.91 -12.12 1.98
C THR A 514 -4.82 -11.52 3.04
N ALA A 515 -4.77 -11.98 4.30
CA ALA A 515 -5.73 -11.60 5.35
C ALA A 515 -5.83 -10.09 5.60
N MET A 516 -4.76 -9.31 5.39
CA MET A 516 -4.78 -7.84 5.52
C MET A 516 -5.47 -7.11 4.36
N ARG A 517 -5.68 -7.77 3.23
CA ARG A 517 -6.31 -7.19 2.04
C ARG A 517 -7.61 -7.90 1.65
N ASN A 518 -7.90 -9.03 2.27
CA ASN A 518 -9.07 -9.85 1.98
C ASN A 518 -9.61 -10.51 3.26
N SER A 519 -10.68 -9.92 3.80
CA SER A 519 -11.40 -10.42 4.98
C SER A 519 -12.39 -11.55 4.65
N SER A 520 -12.61 -11.89 3.38
CA SER A 520 -13.50 -12.99 2.98
C SER A 520 -12.81 -14.36 2.93
N GLY A 521 -11.52 -14.42 3.25
CA GLY A 521 -10.76 -15.66 3.33
C GLY A 521 -11.27 -16.60 4.44
N ARG A 522 -10.88 -17.89 4.35
CA ARG A 522 -11.24 -18.92 5.34
C ARG A 522 -10.10 -19.32 6.27
N GLY A 523 -8.95 -18.65 6.17
CA GLY A 523 -7.78 -18.94 7.01
C GLY A 523 -8.06 -18.60 8.48
N GLY A 524 -7.40 -19.32 9.40
CA GLY A 524 -7.59 -19.15 10.84
C GLY A 524 -7.24 -17.74 11.33
N ASN A 525 -6.26 -17.09 10.70
CA ASN A 525 -5.92 -15.69 10.99
C ASN A 525 -7.02 -14.71 10.54
N VAL A 526 -7.73 -14.99 9.44
CA VAL A 526 -8.91 -14.21 9.02
C VAL A 526 -10.05 -14.41 10.02
N MET A 527 -10.28 -15.65 10.45
CA MET A 527 -11.31 -15.96 11.44
C MET A 527 -11.03 -15.29 12.78
N PHE A 528 -9.79 -15.35 13.26
CA PHE A 528 -9.37 -14.69 14.50
C PHE A 528 -9.69 -13.20 14.48
N MET A 529 -9.31 -12.49 13.41
CA MET A 529 -9.54 -11.04 13.34
C MET A 529 -11.03 -10.67 13.28
N HIS A 530 -11.86 -11.46 12.59
CA HIS A 530 -13.32 -11.32 12.65
C HIS A 530 -13.86 -11.51 14.07
N LEU A 531 -13.43 -12.57 14.76
CA LEU A 531 -13.89 -12.86 16.13
C LEU A 531 -13.46 -11.75 17.10
N LEU A 532 -12.25 -11.22 16.95
CA LEU A 532 -11.73 -10.11 17.73
C LEU A 532 -12.61 -8.87 17.56
N ILE A 533 -12.79 -8.39 16.33
CA ILE A 533 -13.53 -7.14 16.05
C ILE A 533 -15.01 -7.27 16.41
N ASP A 534 -15.64 -8.42 16.14
CA ASP A 534 -17.03 -8.66 16.52
C ASP A 534 -17.21 -8.69 18.04
N ALA A 535 -16.31 -9.36 18.77
CA ALA A 535 -16.40 -9.46 20.22
C ALA A 535 -16.35 -8.08 20.90
N LEU A 536 -15.54 -7.16 20.37
CA LEU A 536 -15.48 -5.77 20.86
C LEU A 536 -16.84 -5.06 20.75
N SER A 537 -17.61 -5.35 19.71
CA SER A 537 -18.96 -4.81 19.53
C SER A 537 -20.02 -5.49 20.40
N TYR A 538 -19.75 -6.71 20.87
CA TYR A 538 -20.72 -7.53 21.62
C TYR A 538 -20.51 -7.49 23.13
N GLN A 539 -19.29 -7.21 23.58
CA GLN A 539 -18.98 -7.15 25.01
C GLN A 539 -19.64 -5.92 25.67
N PRO A 540 -20.04 -6.02 26.95
CA PRO A 540 -20.64 -4.90 27.67
C PRO A 540 -19.61 -3.80 27.95
N CYS A 541 -20.12 -2.63 28.38
CA CYS A 541 -19.27 -1.58 28.94
C CYS A 541 -18.57 -2.07 30.22
N ASN A 542 -17.28 -1.77 30.37
CA ASN A 542 -16.39 -2.28 31.43
C ASN A 542 -16.44 -3.81 31.57
N PRO A 543 -16.07 -4.55 30.51
CA PRO A 543 -16.10 -6.01 30.52
C PRO A 543 -15.08 -6.58 31.51
N THR A 544 -15.40 -7.76 32.04
CA THR A 544 -14.45 -8.67 32.71
C THR A 544 -13.91 -9.71 31.72
N PHE A 545 -12.81 -10.40 32.04
CA PHE A 545 -12.22 -11.47 31.23
C PHE A 545 -13.28 -12.52 30.86
N ARG A 546 -14.16 -12.86 31.80
CA ARG A 546 -15.25 -13.82 31.57
C ARG A 546 -16.24 -13.31 30.53
N THR A 547 -16.61 -12.03 30.59
CA THR A 547 -17.53 -11.44 29.61
C THR A 547 -16.88 -11.25 28.24
N ALA A 548 -15.60 -10.85 28.17
CA ALA A 548 -14.85 -10.74 26.92
C ALA A 548 -14.68 -12.11 26.23
N ARG A 549 -14.34 -13.17 26.99
CA ARG A 549 -14.34 -14.55 26.49
C ARG A 549 -15.70 -14.95 25.92
N ASN A 550 -16.78 -14.67 26.66
CA ASN A 550 -18.12 -14.99 26.21
C ASN A 550 -18.48 -14.24 24.92
N ALA A 551 -18.05 -12.98 24.77
CA ALA A 551 -18.24 -12.19 23.56
C ALA A 551 -17.52 -12.80 22.34
N ILE A 552 -16.31 -13.33 22.50
CA ILE A 552 -15.58 -14.06 21.44
C ILE A 552 -16.34 -15.33 21.01
N ILE A 553 -16.83 -16.10 21.98
CA ILE A 553 -17.60 -17.31 21.69
C ILE A 553 -18.92 -16.95 21.02
N GLN A 554 -19.57 -15.86 21.46
CA GLN A 554 -20.78 -15.34 20.83
C GLN A 554 -20.51 -14.85 19.40
N ALA A 555 -19.35 -14.26 19.14
CA ALA A 555 -18.93 -13.89 17.79
C ALA A 555 -18.82 -15.10 16.86
N ASP A 556 -18.30 -16.22 17.35
CA ASP A 556 -18.28 -17.46 16.57
C ASP A 556 -19.68 -18.01 16.29
N ILE A 557 -20.59 -17.91 17.26
CA ILE A 557 -21.99 -18.30 17.09
C ILE A 557 -22.67 -17.46 16.00
N VAL A 558 -22.54 -16.13 16.07
CA VAL A 558 -23.20 -15.22 15.13
C VAL A 558 -22.62 -15.35 13.72
N ARG A 559 -21.28 -15.37 13.60
CA ARG A 559 -20.62 -15.31 12.29
C ARG A 559 -20.45 -16.67 11.62
N TYR A 560 -20.12 -17.69 12.40
CA TYR A 560 -19.74 -19.01 11.89
C TYR A 560 -20.67 -20.13 12.37
N GLY A 561 -21.81 -19.80 12.99
CA GLY A 561 -22.77 -20.79 13.48
C GLY A 561 -22.24 -21.62 14.66
N GLY A 562 -21.20 -21.16 15.35
CA GLY A 562 -20.68 -21.80 16.56
C GLY A 562 -19.77 -23.01 16.31
N VAL A 563 -19.33 -23.23 15.06
CA VAL A 563 -18.52 -24.40 14.67
C VAL A 563 -17.14 -24.44 15.33
N ASN A 564 -16.68 -23.35 15.93
CA ASN A 564 -15.42 -23.27 16.68
C ASN A 564 -15.62 -23.23 18.19
N GLY A 565 -16.86 -23.22 18.69
CA GLY A 565 -17.15 -23.09 20.12
C GLY A 565 -16.32 -24.02 21.00
N CYS A 566 -16.21 -25.31 20.64
CA CYS A 566 -15.42 -26.26 21.42
C CYS A 566 -13.90 -26.02 21.34
N LEU A 567 -13.38 -25.56 20.20
CA LEU A 567 -11.99 -25.17 20.07
C LEU A 567 -11.69 -23.97 20.99
N LEU A 568 -12.50 -22.92 20.89
CA LEU A 568 -12.36 -21.69 21.69
C LEU A 568 -12.45 -22.00 23.19
N TRP A 569 -13.47 -22.74 23.62
CA TRP A 569 -13.60 -23.17 25.01
C TRP A 569 -12.40 -23.97 25.50
N SER A 570 -11.86 -24.87 24.68
CA SER A 570 -10.68 -25.67 25.06
C SER A 570 -9.43 -24.82 25.31
N VAL A 571 -9.23 -23.76 24.51
CA VAL A 571 -8.11 -22.85 24.64
C VAL A 571 -8.24 -22.02 25.91
N PHE A 572 -9.39 -21.37 26.12
CA PHE A 572 -9.64 -20.57 27.33
C PHE A 572 -9.57 -21.41 28.60
N ALA A 573 -10.16 -22.61 28.58
CA ALA A 573 -10.09 -23.54 29.70
C ALA A 573 -8.63 -23.93 30.02
N ARG A 574 -7.77 -24.21 29.04
CA ARG A 574 -6.34 -24.49 29.26
C ARG A 574 -5.60 -23.34 29.95
N LYS A 575 -6.03 -22.10 29.67
CA LYS A 575 -5.54 -20.88 30.31
C LYS A 575 -6.32 -20.50 31.58
N GLY A 576 -7.09 -21.43 32.16
CA GLY A 576 -7.78 -21.25 33.44
C GLY A 576 -9.11 -20.50 33.35
N LEU A 577 -9.56 -20.09 32.16
CA LEU A 577 -10.80 -19.33 31.95
C LEU A 577 -11.92 -20.21 31.38
N GLY A 578 -12.11 -21.40 31.96
CA GLY A 578 -13.15 -22.37 31.57
C GLY A 578 -14.56 -22.00 32.00
N VAL A 579 -15.54 -22.86 31.71
CA VAL A 579 -16.98 -22.59 31.87
C VAL A 579 -17.37 -22.24 33.31
N GLY A 580 -16.65 -22.78 34.30
CA GLY A 580 -16.88 -22.54 35.72
C GLY A 580 -16.00 -21.46 36.35
N ALA A 581 -15.23 -20.70 35.55
CA ALA A 581 -14.45 -19.58 36.09
C ALA A 581 -15.37 -18.51 36.69
N THR A 582 -14.98 -17.96 37.84
CA THR A 582 -15.73 -16.92 38.58
C THR A 582 -14.83 -15.74 38.92
N ASP A 583 -15.40 -14.68 39.50
CA ASP A 583 -14.68 -13.44 39.85
C ASP A 583 -13.78 -13.62 41.11
N ASP A 584 -13.59 -14.86 41.56
CA ASP A 584 -12.55 -15.25 42.53
C ASP A 584 -11.18 -15.51 41.87
N TYR A 585 -11.13 -15.43 40.53
CA TYR A 585 -9.93 -15.61 39.71
C TYR A 585 -9.22 -16.93 40.01
N ARG A 586 -9.96 -18.02 40.23
CA ARG A 586 -9.37 -19.36 40.28
C ARG A 586 -9.42 -20.00 38.90
N ASP A 587 -8.35 -20.72 38.57
CA ASP A 587 -8.30 -21.45 37.31
C ASP A 587 -9.41 -22.50 37.25
N ASN A 588 -10.19 -22.44 36.19
CA ASN A 588 -11.17 -23.45 35.83
C ASN A 588 -10.81 -24.05 34.47
N PHE A 589 -10.58 -25.36 34.45
CA PHE A 589 -10.20 -26.09 33.23
C PHE A 589 -11.38 -26.82 32.56
N ASN A 590 -12.61 -26.58 33.02
CA ASN A 590 -13.77 -27.27 32.49
C ASN A 590 -14.22 -26.64 31.16
N ILE A 591 -14.61 -27.49 30.22
CA ILE A 591 -15.25 -27.13 28.95
C ILE A 591 -16.74 -27.51 28.98
N PRO A 592 -17.59 -26.95 28.10
CA PRO A 592 -18.99 -27.37 27.99
C PRO A 592 -19.12 -28.87 27.73
N ARG A 593 -20.15 -29.50 28.33
CA ARG A 593 -20.34 -30.97 28.26
C ARG A 593 -20.43 -31.51 26.83
N ASN A 594 -21.09 -30.77 25.94
CA ASN A 594 -21.21 -31.14 24.52
C ASN A 594 -19.87 -31.12 23.78
N CYS A 595 -18.84 -30.44 24.31
CA CYS A 595 -17.50 -30.44 23.75
C CYS A 595 -16.67 -31.67 24.15
N ILE A 596 -17.02 -32.32 25.27
CA ILE A 596 -16.34 -33.53 25.76
C ILE A 596 -16.62 -34.71 24.82
N SER A 597 -17.86 -34.89 24.36
CA SER A 597 -18.24 -35.96 23.44
C SER A 597 -17.56 -35.87 22.07
N THR A 598 -17.30 -34.65 21.58
CA THR A 598 -16.58 -34.41 20.32
C THR A 598 -15.07 -34.69 20.39
N LEU A 599 -14.46 -34.66 21.58
CA LEU A 599 -13.03 -34.96 21.76
C LEU A 599 -12.76 -36.48 21.90
N PHE A 600 -13.76 -37.28 22.27
CA PHE A 600 -13.65 -38.73 22.41
C PHE A 600 -14.38 -39.53 21.29
N GLY A 601 -15.00 -38.85 20.32
CA GLY A 601 -15.85 -39.45 19.28
C GLY A 601 -15.14 -40.28 18.20
N THR A 602 -13.83 -40.54 18.31
CA THR A 602 -13.07 -41.43 17.39
C THR A 602 -12.61 -42.74 18.02
N PHE A 603 -13.02 -43.06 19.26
CA PHE A 603 -12.81 -44.40 19.83
C PHE A 603 -14.11 -45.00 20.33
N GLY A 604 -14.76 -45.76 19.46
CA GLY A 604 -16.02 -46.43 19.75
C GLY A 604 -16.35 -47.59 18.83
N SER A 605 -15.43 -48.55 18.66
CA SER A 605 -15.73 -50.01 18.67
C SER A 605 -14.47 -50.82 18.37
N GLY A 606 -13.73 -51.21 19.41
CA GLY A 606 -12.54 -52.05 19.23
C GLY A 606 -11.90 -52.44 20.56
N LYS A 607 -12.52 -53.42 21.23
CA LYS A 607 -12.00 -54.33 22.28
C LYS A 607 -11.02 -53.77 23.33
N ASN A 608 -11.43 -53.90 24.59
CA ASN A 608 -10.54 -54.04 25.75
C ASN A 608 -9.33 -54.93 25.44
N PRO A 609 -8.17 -54.59 26.02
CA PRO A 609 -7.50 -55.59 26.84
C PRO A 609 -7.06 -55.01 28.19
N LEU A 610 -7.54 -55.64 29.25
CA LEU A 610 -6.75 -55.82 30.46
C LEU A 610 -5.66 -56.85 30.15
N SER A 611 -4.41 -56.41 30.10
CA SER A 611 -3.19 -57.19 30.40
C SER A 611 -1.99 -56.26 30.49
#